data_AF-A0A1H8CLW4-F1
#
_entry.id   AF-A0A1H8CLW4-F1
#
_cell.length_a   1.000
_cell.length_b   1.000
_cell.length_c   1.000
_cell.angle_alpha   90.00
_cell.angle_beta   90.00
_cell.angle_gamma   90.00
#
_symmetry.space_group_name_H-M   'P 1'
#
loop_
_entity.id
_entity.type
_entity.pdbx_description
1 polymer ?
#
loop_
_entity_poly.entity_id
_entity_poly.type
_entity_poly.pdbx_seq_one_letter_code
_entity_poly.pdbx_strand_id
1 'polypeptide(L)'
;MIKGVARARSDAPALILMDLSLPVLDGWEATRRLKALPETRDIPVIALSSHAMAGDREAALAAGCDDYDTKPVDFTRLLGKIKARLPKESTQ
;
A
#
# COMPACT_ATOMS: atom_id res chain seq x y z
N MET A 1 -2.05 -5.68 -13.84
CA MET A 1 -0.96 -4.77 -13.43
C MET A 1 -1.16 -3.32 -13.90
N ILE A 2 -1.52 -3.08 -15.16
CA ILE A 2 -1.36 -1.75 -15.77
C ILE A 2 -2.34 -0.70 -15.22
N LYS A 3 -3.63 -1.01 -15.01
CA LYS A 3 -4.61 0.02 -14.62
C LYS A 3 -4.34 0.65 -13.24
N GLY A 4 -4.01 -0.14 -12.22
CA GLY A 4 -3.79 0.38 -10.86
C GLY A 4 -2.54 1.25 -10.74
N VAL A 5 -1.40 0.76 -11.24
CA VAL A 5 -0.14 1.53 -11.25
C VAL A 5 -0.22 2.74 -12.18
N ALA A 6 -0.81 2.59 -13.39
CA ALA A 6 -0.99 3.73 -14.29
C ALA A 6 -1.90 4.80 -13.67
N ARG A 7 -2.94 4.38 -12.95
CA ARG A 7 -3.88 5.30 -12.30
C ARG A 7 -3.28 5.98 -11.07
N ALA A 8 -2.39 5.30 -10.34
CA ALA A 8 -1.63 5.96 -9.28
C ALA A 8 -0.79 7.13 -9.81
N ARG A 9 -0.28 7.02 -11.04
CA ARG A 9 0.46 8.11 -11.70
C ARG A 9 -0.45 9.25 -12.16
N SER A 10 -1.64 8.95 -12.69
CA SER A 10 -2.56 9.99 -13.17
C SER A 10 -3.32 10.70 -12.05
N ASP A 11 -3.76 9.94 -11.05
CA ASP A 11 -4.68 10.42 -10.02
C ASP A 11 -3.93 10.96 -8.78
N ALA A 12 -2.62 10.67 -8.66
CA ALA A 12 -1.76 11.07 -7.55
C ALA A 12 -2.44 10.90 -6.17
N PRO A 13 -2.89 9.68 -5.82
CA PRO A 13 -3.66 9.48 -4.60
C PRO A 13 -2.84 9.79 -3.35
N ALA A 14 -3.51 10.25 -2.29
CA ALA A 14 -2.87 10.50 -1.01
C ALA A 14 -2.41 9.21 -0.28
N LEU A 15 -2.94 8.04 -0.67
CA LEU A 15 -2.60 6.73 -0.10
C LEU A 15 -3.08 5.60 -1.03
N ILE A 16 -2.36 4.47 -1.02
CA ILE A 16 -2.72 3.25 -1.76
C ILE A 16 -2.93 2.10 -0.77
N LEU A 17 -4.06 1.40 -0.90
CA LEU A 17 -4.27 0.09 -0.30
C LEU A 17 -3.88 -0.99 -1.33
N MET A 18 -2.87 -1.79 -1.01
CA MET A 18 -2.34 -2.82 -1.90
C MET A 18 -2.74 -4.21 -1.43
N ASP A 19 -3.53 -4.93 -2.22
CA ASP A 19 -3.84 -6.33 -1.92
C ASP A 19 -2.69 -7.24 -2.37
N LEU A 20 -2.05 -7.91 -1.40
CA LEU A 20 -0.95 -8.85 -1.64
C LEU A 20 -1.46 -10.27 -1.99
N SER A 21 -2.73 -10.57 -1.72
CA SER A 21 -3.32 -11.89 -1.94
C SER A 21 -4.07 -12.00 -3.27
N LEU A 22 -3.67 -11.20 -4.26
CA LEU A 22 -4.28 -11.23 -5.58
C LEU A 22 -3.89 -12.54 -6.31
N PRO A 23 -4.87 -13.36 -6.76
CA PRO A 23 -4.60 -14.70 -7.32
C PRO A 23 -3.89 -14.68 -8.68
N VAL A 24 -3.83 -13.53 -9.35
CA VAL A 24 -3.25 -13.37 -10.70
C VAL A 24 -2.13 -12.32 -10.70
N LEU A 25 -1.96 -11.56 -9.62
CA LEU A 25 -1.15 -10.35 -9.62
C LEU A 25 -0.22 -10.33 -8.42
N ASP A 26 1.06 -10.15 -8.70
CA ASP A 26 2.05 -9.96 -7.66
C ASP A 26 1.94 -8.54 -7.07
N GLY A 27 1.16 -8.39 -5.99
CA GLY A 27 1.02 -7.13 -5.25
C GLY A 27 2.37 -6.59 -4.77
N TRP A 28 3.35 -7.47 -4.56
CA TRP A 28 4.73 -7.12 -4.22
C TRP A 28 5.43 -6.37 -5.35
N GLU A 29 5.30 -6.89 -6.57
CA GLU A 29 5.86 -6.26 -7.77
C GLU A 29 5.18 -4.92 -8.07
N ALA A 30 3.88 -4.83 -7.86
CA ALA A 30 3.15 -3.57 -8.01
C ALA A 30 3.69 -2.49 -7.06
N THR A 31 3.91 -2.82 -5.78
CA THR A 31 4.53 -1.90 -4.81
C THR A 31 5.93 -1.49 -5.26
N ARG A 32 6.79 -2.44 -5.67
CA ARG A 32 8.15 -2.13 -6.13
C ARG A 32 8.14 -1.13 -7.30
N ARG A 33 7.22 -1.29 -8.26
CA ARG A 33 7.07 -0.36 -9.38
C ARG A 33 6.61 1.03 -8.96
N LEU A 34 5.66 1.10 -8.03
CA LEU A 34 5.20 2.38 -7.48
C LEU A 34 6.33 3.11 -6.77
N LYS A 35 7.14 2.39 -5.99
CA LYS A 35 8.27 2.96 -5.25
C LYS A 35 9.49 3.28 -6.12
N ALA A 36 9.63 2.65 -7.28
CA ALA A 36 10.71 2.94 -8.22
C ALA A 36 10.52 4.25 -9.02
N LEU A 37 9.30 4.78 -9.09
CA LEU A 37 8.98 5.97 -9.90
C LEU A 37 8.94 7.24 -9.03
N PRO A 38 9.60 8.34 -9.43
CA PRO A 38 9.59 9.59 -8.67
C PRO A 38 8.20 10.16 -8.41
N GLU A 39 7.27 9.96 -9.36
CA GLU A 39 5.90 10.47 -9.27
C GLU A 39 5.05 9.77 -8.19
N THR A 40 5.39 8.52 -7.84
CA THR A 40 4.55 7.68 -6.98
C THR A 40 5.27 7.14 -5.75
N ARG A 41 6.60 7.30 -5.65
CA ARG A 41 7.40 6.73 -4.56
C ARG A 41 7.02 7.24 -3.18
N ASP A 42 6.59 8.49 -3.10
CA ASP A 42 6.24 9.15 -1.83
C ASP A 42 4.79 8.87 -1.43
N ILE A 43 4.00 8.22 -2.29
CA ILE A 43 2.63 7.82 -1.96
C ILE A 43 2.69 6.68 -0.93
N PRO A 44 2.06 6.83 0.24
CA PRO A 44 2.01 5.79 1.26
C PRO A 44 1.29 4.54 0.75
N VAL A 45 1.87 3.36 0.97
CA VAL A 45 1.28 2.07 0.59
C VAL A 45 1.03 1.23 1.85
N ILE A 46 -0.24 0.87 2.09
CA ILE A 46 -0.63 -0.09 3.13
C ILE A 46 -0.93 -1.43 2.45
N ALA A 47 -0.13 -2.44 2.74
CA ALA A 47 -0.36 -3.80 2.28
C ALA A 47 -1.51 -4.47 3.02
N LEU A 48 -2.34 -5.22 2.30
CA LEU A 48 -3.43 -6.05 2.82
C LEU A 48 -3.19 -7.51 2.41
N SER A 49 -3.04 -8.41 3.36
CA SER A 49 -2.84 -9.84 3.10
C SER A 49 -3.96 -10.70 3.67
N SER A 50 -4.35 -11.76 2.96
CA SER A 50 -5.25 -12.81 3.46
C SER A 50 -4.57 -13.76 4.43
N HIS A 51 -3.24 -13.78 4.46
CA HIS A 51 -2.45 -14.61 5.36
C HIS A 51 -1.66 -13.73 6.33
N ALA A 52 -1.53 -14.19 7.57
CA ALA A 52 -0.76 -13.53 8.60
C ALA A 52 0.46 -14.41 8.95
N MET A 53 1.22 -14.81 7.93
CA MET A 53 2.39 -15.65 8.18
C MET A 53 3.49 -14.81 8.82
N ALA A 54 4.26 -15.44 9.70
CA ALA A 54 5.47 -14.81 10.25
C ALA A 54 6.40 -14.45 9.09
N GLY A 55 6.80 -13.18 8.98
CA GLY A 55 7.63 -12.68 7.88
C GLY A 55 6.88 -11.89 6.82
N ASP A 56 5.54 -12.00 6.70
CA ASP A 56 4.79 -11.27 5.66
C ASP A 56 4.87 -9.76 5.87
N ARG A 57 4.85 -9.32 7.13
CA ARG A 57 5.01 -7.91 7.47
C ARG A 57 6.40 -7.42 7.11
N GLU A 58 7.44 -8.15 7.48
CA GLU A 58 8.84 -7.81 7.20
C GLU A 58 9.09 -7.75 5.69
N ALA A 59 8.57 -8.74 4.95
CA ALA A 59 8.61 -8.74 3.50
C ALA A 59 7.89 -7.51 2.95
N ALA A 60 6.70 -7.15 3.46
CA ALA A 60 5.91 -6.01 2.98
C ALA A 60 6.69 -4.71 3.09
N LEU A 61 7.31 -4.49 4.25
CA LEU A 61 8.16 -3.34 4.47
C LEU A 61 9.40 -3.36 3.57
N ALA A 62 10.04 -4.52 3.38
CA ALA A 62 11.19 -4.67 2.49
C ALA A 62 10.85 -4.42 1.00
N ALA A 63 9.61 -4.70 0.58
CA ALA A 63 9.11 -4.37 -0.75
C ALA A 63 8.80 -2.87 -0.94
N GLY A 64 8.85 -2.09 0.14
CA GLY A 64 8.58 -0.66 0.15
C GLY A 64 7.18 -0.28 0.62
N CYS A 65 6.41 -1.18 1.24
CA CYS A 65 5.17 -0.77 1.89
C CYS A 65 5.48 0.05 3.15
N ASP A 66 4.62 1.02 3.45
CA ASP A 66 4.73 1.88 4.62
C ASP A 66 4.02 1.27 5.84
N ASP A 67 3.01 0.43 5.58
CA ASP A 67 2.31 -0.33 6.60
C ASP A 67 1.77 -1.66 6.07
N TYR A 68 1.27 -2.50 6.97
CA TYR A 68 0.78 -3.83 6.68
C TYR A 68 -0.45 -4.15 7.54
N ASP A 69 -1.47 -4.75 6.95
CA ASP A 69 -2.64 -5.27 7.64
C ASP A 69 -3.10 -6.62 7.06
N THR A 70 -3.89 -7.34 7.84
CA THR A 70 -4.43 -8.65 7.48
C THR A 70 -5.94 -8.60 7.31
N LYS A 71 -6.44 -9.49 6.44
CA LYS A 71 -7.86 -9.77 6.27
C LYS A 71 -8.31 -10.84 7.29
N PRO A 72 -9.58 -10.84 7.74
CA PRO A 72 -10.62 -9.86 7.43
C PRO A 72 -10.28 -8.48 7.98
N VAL A 73 -10.59 -7.44 7.20
CA VAL A 73 -10.25 -6.06 7.54
C VAL A 73 -11.11 -5.61 8.72
N ASP A 74 -10.45 -5.20 9.80
CA ASP A 74 -11.07 -4.40 10.85
C ASP A 74 -11.03 -2.93 10.43
N PHE A 75 -12.20 -2.32 10.21
CA PHE A 75 -12.30 -0.93 9.76
C PHE A 75 -11.72 0.07 10.75
N THR A 76 -11.86 -0.16 12.06
CA THR A 76 -11.32 0.73 13.09
C THR A 76 -9.79 0.72 13.02
N ARG A 77 -9.20 -0.48 12.93
CA ARG A 77 -7.75 -0.66 12.79
C ARG A 77 -7.22 -0.05 11.49
N LEU A 78 -7.88 -0.33 10.37
CA LEU A 78 -7.49 0.17 9.06
C LEU A 78 -7.60 1.70 8.98
N LEU A 79 -8.69 2.29 9.49
CA LEU A 79 -8.85 3.74 9.53
C LEU A 79 -7.77 4.41 10.39
N GLY A 80 -7.38 3.79 11.51
CA GLY A 80 -6.25 4.26 12.31
C GLY A 80 -4.95 4.31 11.51
N LYS A 81 -4.65 3.25 10.75
CA LYS A 81 -3.48 3.20 9.87
C LYS A 81 -3.54 4.21 8.74
N ILE A 82 -4.69 4.34 8.07
CA ILE A 82 -4.89 5.33 7.01
C ILE A 82 -4.62 6.75 7.55
N LYS A 83 -5.24 7.12 8.68
CA LYS A 83 -5.04 8.44 9.29
C LYS A 83 -3.58 8.70 9.70
N ALA A 84 -2.88 7.66 10.15
CA ALA A 84 -1.46 7.77 10.52
C ALA A 84 -0.52 7.95 9.31
N ARG A 85 -0.96 7.54 8.12
CA ARG A 85 -0.15 7.53 6.89
C ARG A 85 -0.55 8.58 5.88
N LEU A 86 -1.77 9.12 5.95
CA LEU A 86 -2.14 10.25 5.12
C LEU A 86 -1.19 11.42 5.37
N PRO A 87 -0.75 12.11 4.29
CA PRO A 87 0.02 13.33 4.46
C PRO A 87 -0.79 14.28 5.34
N LYS A 88 -0.15 14.84 6.37
CA LYS A 88 -0.80 15.87 7.18
C LYS A 88 -1.12 17.02 6.24
N GLU A 89 -2.40 17.38 6.15
CA GLU A 89 -2.77 18.65 5.52
C GLU A 89 -1.91 19.71 6.18
N SER A 90 -1.11 20.40 5.37
CA SER A 90 -0.43 21.60 5.82
C SER A 90 -1.53 22.62 6.06
N THR A 91 -2.12 22.59 7.25
CA THR A 91 -2.94 23.69 7.75
C THR A 91 -2.00 24.88 7.87
N GLN A 92 -2.01 25.71 6.83
CA GLN A 92 -1.61 27.11 6.93
C GLN A 92 -2.67 27.87 7.72
#